data_AF-A0AAP3M5K5-F1
#
_entry.id   AF-A0AAP3M5K5-F1
#
_cell.length_a   1.000
_cell.length_b   1.000
_cell.length_c   1.000
_cell.angle_alpha   90.00
_cell.angle_beta   90.00
_cell.angle_gamma   90.00
#
_symmetry.space_group_name_H-M   'P 1'
#
loop_
_entity.id
_entity.type
_entity.pdbx_description
1 polymer ?
#
loop_
_entity_poly.entity_id
_entity_poly.type
_entity_poly.pdbx_seq_one_letter_code
_entity_poly.pdbx_strand_id
1 'polypeptide(L)'
;MSAEHVRVSASEDPVRTANSIAANQAVRAWVNFDGTGTPTIRDAHNVTSITDNGTGDYTVNFTTGFSDTNYIMHSGAVRADDNTIGMAALMGGYHSALTGKLTGSCRIRTGPTTTVAGADLQNIYVAFIA
;
A
#
# COMPACT_ATOMS: atom_id res chain seq x y z
N MET A 1 -15.70 59.15 3.34
CA MET A 1 -15.21 57.90 3.96
C MET A 1 -15.13 56.85 2.86
N SER A 2 -13.92 56.44 2.49
CA SER A 2 -13.73 55.37 1.49
C SER A 2 -14.03 54.05 2.17
N ALA A 3 -14.96 53.26 1.63
CA ALA A 3 -15.22 51.92 2.12
C ALA A 3 -14.03 51.02 1.76
N GLU A 4 -13.39 50.44 2.77
CA GLU A 4 -12.40 49.39 2.60
C GLU A 4 -13.12 48.09 2.21
N HIS A 5 -12.78 47.54 1.05
CA HIS A 5 -13.28 46.24 0.60
C HIS A 5 -12.56 45.15 1.40
N VAL A 6 -13.25 44.60 2.41
CA VAL A 6 -12.81 43.42 3.15
C VAL A 6 -12.71 42.25 2.18
N ARG A 7 -11.49 41.81 1.87
CA ARG A 7 -11.27 40.58 1.10
C ARG A 7 -11.52 39.40 2.02
N VAL A 8 -12.49 38.56 1.69
CA VAL A 8 -12.66 37.24 2.31
C VAL A 8 -11.45 36.40 1.89
N SER A 9 -10.56 36.10 2.84
CA SER A 9 -9.48 35.13 2.62
C SER A 9 -10.11 33.76 2.34
N ALA A 10 -9.59 33.05 1.33
CA ALA A 10 -10.03 31.70 1.01
C ALA A 10 -10.08 30.86 2.29
N SER A 11 -11.17 30.11 2.50
CA SER A 11 -11.33 29.21 3.64
C SER A 11 -10.12 28.27 3.69
N GLU A 12 -9.42 28.22 4.81
CA GLU A 12 -8.29 27.31 5.03
C GLU A 12 -8.72 25.83 5.18
N ASP A 13 -9.92 25.48 4.70
CA ASP A 13 -10.31 24.10 4.55
C ASP A 13 -9.39 23.49 3.48
N PRO A 14 -8.56 22.51 3.83
CA PRO A 14 -7.67 21.90 2.85
C PRO A 14 -8.54 21.27 1.76
N VAL A 15 -8.57 21.92 0.59
CA VAL A 15 -9.26 21.40 -0.59
C VAL A 15 -8.57 20.09 -0.95
N ARG A 16 -9.23 18.95 -0.69
CA ARG A 16 -8.75 17.60 -1.03
C ARG A 16 -8.77 17.39 -2.54
N THR A 17 -7.99 18.17 -3.27
CA THR A 17 -7.73 17.97 -4.69
C THR A 17 -6.69 16.87 -4.88
N ALA A 18 -6.62 16.28 -6.08
CA ALA A 18 -5.52 15.37 -6.42
C ALA A 18 -4.15 16.02 -6.18
N ASN A 19 -4.05 17.34 -6.41
CA ASN A 19 -2.83 18.11 -6.18
C ASN A 19 -2.51 18.27 -4.68
N SER A 20 -3.52 18.48 -3.82
CA SER A 20 -3.28 18.57 -2.37
C SER A 20 -2.92 17.21 -1.75
N ILE A 21 -3.46 16.11 -2.28
CA ILE A 21 -3.12 14.75 -1.87
C ILE A 21 -1.66 14.45 -2.28
N ALA A 22 -1.28 14.81 -3.51
CA ALA A 22 0.10 14.65 -3.99
C ALA A 22 1.12 15.51 -3.22
N ALA A 23 0.71 16.68 -2.71
CA ALA A 23 1.59 17.59 -1.98
C ALA A 23 1.80 17.25 -0.50
N ASN A 24 0.87 16.52 0.14
CA ASN A 24 0.83 16.36 1.62
C ASN A 24 1.31 14.99 2.14
N GLN A 25 2.27 14.32 1.48
CA GLN A 25 2.75 12.99 1.92
C GLN A 25 1.59 11.98 2.08
N ALA A 26 0.56 12.09 1.24
CA ALA A 26 -0.58 11.17 1.29
C ALA A 26 -0.18 9.77 0.80
N VAL A 27 -1.00 8.77 1.10
CA VAL A 27 -0.86 7.42 0.54
C VAL A 27 -0.86 7.52 -0.98
N ARG A 28 0.26 7.12 -1.62
CA ARG A 28 0.49 7.23 -3.07
C ARG A 28 0.13 5.96 -3.84
N ALA A 29 -0.03 4.84 -3.13
CA ALA A 29 -0.62 3.61 -3.65
C ALA A 29 -1.18 2.79 -2.49
N TRP A 30 -2.23 2.01 -2.73
CA TRP A 30 -2.70 0.98 -1.81
C TRP A 30 -3.48 -0.10 -2.55
N VAL A 31 -3.58 -1.28 -1.94
CA VAL A 31 -4.34 -2.40 -2.48
C VAL A 31 -4.92 -3.25 -1.35
N ASN A 32 -6.13 -3.76 -1.57
CA ASN A 32 -6.75 -4.85 -0.83
C ASN A 32 -7.00 -5.99 -1.81
N PHE A 33 -6.49 -7.19 -1.53
CA PHE A 33 -6.64 -8.34 -2.40
C PHE A 33 -6.80 -9.65 -1.62
N ASP A 34 -7.37 -10.62 -2.30
CA ASP A 34 -7.39 -12.02 -1.90
C ASP A 34 -6.17 -12.72 -2.49
N GLY A 35 -5.32 -13.32 -1.65
CA GLY A 35 -4.11 -14.02 -2.08
C GLY A 35 -4.31 -15.51 -2.37
N THR A 36 -5.52 -16.05 -2.20
CA THR A 36 -5.76 -17.49 -2.39
C THR A 36 -5.86 -17.87 -3.86
N GLY A 37 -5.17 -18.94 -4.26
CA GLY A 37 -5.11 -19.36 -5.66
C GLY A 37 -4.52 -18.26 -6.53
N THR A 38 -5.25 -17.81 -7.56
CA THR A 38 -4.84 -16.62 -8.34
C THR A 38 -5.26 -15.35 -7.61
N PRO A 39 -4.33 -14.43 -7.28
CA PRO A 39 -4.66 -13.23 -6.54
C PRO A 39 -5.73 -12.38 -7.22
N THR A 40 -6.72 -11.95 -6.44
CA THR A 40 -7.81 -11.11 -6.94
C THR A 40 -7.84 -9.78 -6.19
N ILE A 41 -7.64 -8.68 -6.90
CA ILE A 41 -7.75 -7.32 -6.34
C ILE A 41 -9.22 -7.04 -6.03
N ARG A 42 -9.50 -6.69 -4.77
CA ARG A 42 -10.84 -6.28 -4.31
C ARG A 42 -11.03 -4.77 -4.45
N ASP A 43 -9.99 -4.01 -4.12
CA ASP A 43 -9.96 -2.56 -4.29
C ASP A 43 -8.52 -2.03 -4.33
N ALA A 44 -8.28 -0.90 -5.00
CA ALA A 44 -6.94 -0.34 -5.17
C ALA A 44 -6.91 1.13 -5.58
N HIS A 45 -5.76 1.77 -5.28
CA HIS A 45 -5.35 3.04 -5.86
C HIS A 45 -3.89 2.95 -6.34
N ASN A 46 -3.64 3.38 -7.59
CA ASN A 46 -2.31 3.35 -8.22
C ASN A 46 -1.64 1.95 -8.23
N VAL A 47 -2.44 0.90 -8.40
CA VAL A 47 -1.98 -0.50 -8.54
C VAL A 47 -2.65 -1.10 -9.77
N THR A 48 -1.86 -1.75 -10.63
CA THR A 48 -2.33 -2.39 -11.87
C THR A 48 -2.63 -3.86 -11.70
N SER A 49 -1.81 -4.56 -10.91
CA SER A 49 -1.87 -6.01 -10.77
C SER A 49 -1.14 -6.50 -9.52
N ILE A 50 -1.47 -7.72 -9.13
CA ILE A 50 -0.69 -8.54 -8.20
C ILE A 50 -0.11 -9.71 -9.00
N THR A 51 1.20 -9.91 -8.92
CA THR A 51 1.86 -11.12 -9.41
C THR A 51 1.97 -12.13 -8.28
N ASP A 52 1.49 -13.35 -8.51
CA ASP A 52 1.74 -14.50 -7.63
C ASP A 52 3.10 -15.14 -7.98
N ASN A 53 4.03 -15.13 -7.02
CA ASN A 53 5.34 -15.76 -7.17
C ASN A 53 5.40 -17.15 -6.48
N GLY A 54 4.27 -17.64 -5.98
CA GLY A 54 4.14 -18.83 -5.16
C GLY A 54 3.59 -18.51 -3.77
N THR A 55 3.40 -19.55 -2.96
CA THR A 55 2.68 -19.46 -1.69
C THR A 55 3.14 -18.32 -0.77
N GLY A 56 2.23 -17.40 -0.51
CA GLY A 56 2.42 -16.22 0.33
C GLY A 56 3.45 -15.23 -0.19
N ASP A 57 3.79 -15.22 -1.48
CA ASP A 57 4.79 -14.34 -2.07
C ASP A 57 4.19 -13.59 -3.27
N TYR A 58 4.00 -12.28 -3.12
CA TYR A 58 3.30 -11.48 -4.10
C TYR A 58 4.10 -10.24 -4.50
N THR A 59 3.98 -9.81 -5.75
CA THR A 59 4.46 -8.52 -6.22
C THR A 59 3.27 -7.59 -6.49
N VAL A 60 3.19 -6.47 -5.79
CA VAL A 60 2.26 -5.38 -6.08
C VAL A 60 2.85 -4.49 -7.17
N ASN A 61 2.21 -4.39 -8.33
CA ASN A 61 2.70 -3.58 -9.45
C ASN A 61 1.93 -2.25 -9.51
N PHE A 62 2.65 -1.12 -9.55
CA PHE A 62 2.05 0.22 -9.57
C PHE A 62 1.61 0.64 -10.98
N THR A 63 0.62 1.53 -11.06
CA THR A 63 0.23 2.15 -12.34
C THR A 63 1.23 3.23 -12.75
N THR A 64 1.55 4.10 -11.81
CA THR A 64 2.57 5.14 -11.95
C THR A 64 3.61 4.91 -10.87
N GLY A 65 4.86 4.72 -11.31
CA GLY A 65 5.98 4.51 -10.38
C GLY A 65 6.30 5.74 -9.54
N PHE A 66 6.92 5.51 -8.38
CA PHE A 66 7.40 6.57 -7.50
C PHE A 66 8.72 7.14 -8.03
N SER A 67 9.13 8.32 -7.53
CA SER A 67 10.39 8.96 -7.93
C SER A 67 11.63 8.13 -7.56
N ASP A 68 11.54 7.42 -6.43
CA ASP A 68 12.62 6.63 -5.86
C ASP A 68 12.05 5.55 -4.93
N THR A 69 12.94 4.72 -4.37
CA THR A 69 12.58 3.60 -3.50
C THR A 69 12.49 4.00 -2.02
N ASN A 70 12.61 5.28 -1.65
CA ASN A 70 12.59 5.77 -0.27
C ASN A 70 11.17 6.04 0.25
N TYR A 71 10.24 5.14 -0.05
CA TYR A 71 8.86 5.20 0.46
C TYR A 71 8.65 4.27 1.67
N ILE A 72 7.67 4.56 2.51
CA ILE A 72 7.19 3.68 3.57
C ILE A 72 6.18 2.71 2.98
N MET A 73 6.19 1.48 3.48
CA MET A 73 5.16 0.49 3.24
C MET A 73 4.58 0.06 4.59
N HIS A 74 3.26 0.08 4.69
CA HIS A 74 2.52 -0.46 5.83
C HIS A 74 1.56 -1.53 5.33
N SER A 75 1.50 -2.66 6.01
CA SER A 75 0.69 -3.79 5.58
C SER A 75 0.17 -4.61 6.74
N GLY A 76 -0.91 -5.34 6.48
CA GLY A 76 -1.44 -6.35 7.36
C GLY A 76 -2.12 -7.45 6.55
N ALA A 77 -2.31 -8.59 7.19
CA ALA A 77 -3.12 -9.64 6.61
C ALA A 77 -3.85 -10.47 7.68
N VAL A 78 -5.00 -11.04 7.32
CA VAL A 78 -5.78 -11.89 8.22
C VAL A 78 -6.34 -13.06 7.42
N ARG A 79 -6.33 -14.25 8.01
CA ARG A 79 -7.06 -15.39 7.44
C ARG A 79 -8.56 -15.20 7.69
N ALA A 80 -9.40 -15.56 6.71
CA ALA A 80 -10.84 -15.43 6.88
C ALA A 80 -11.44 -16.57 7.74
N ASP A 81 -10.75 -17.71 7.81
CA ASP A 81 -11.19 -18.96 8.42
C ASP A 81 -10.69 -19.19 9.85
N ASP A 82 -9.74 -18.38 10.33
CA ASP A 82 -9.27 -18.41 11.72
C ASP A 82 -9.04 -17.00 12.27
N ASN A 83 -9.10 -16.85 13.60
CA ASN A 83 -8.72 -15.61 14.28
C ASN A 83 -7.18 -15.49 14.41
N THR A 84 -6.42 -16.19 13.57
CA THR A 84 -4.95 -16.14 13.57
C THR A 84 -4.53 -14.89 12.82
N ILE A 85 -3.84 -14.02 13.54
CA ILE A 85 -3.25 -12.80 12.96
C ILE A 85 -2.23 -13.23 11.91
N GLY A 86 -2.48 -12.88 10.64
CA GLY A 86 -1.52 -13.00 9.56
C GLY A 86 -0.59 -11.79 9.53
N MET A 87 0.64 -11.98 9.07
CA MET A 87 1.52 -10.85 8.76
C MET A 87 1.54 -10.69 7.25
N ALA A 88 1.41 -9.45 6.78
CA ALA A 88 1.94 -9.05 5.48
C ALA A 88 3.15 -8.18 5.78
N ALA A 89 4.32 -8.54 5.27
CA ALA A 89 5.55 -7.81 5.50
C ALA A 89 6.32 -7.61 4.18
N LEU A 90 7.17 -6.58 4.14
CA LEU A 90 8.15 -6.40 3.07
C LEU A 90 8.93 -7.69 2.86
N MET A 91 9.12 -8.09 1.59
CA MET A 91 10.04 -9.17 1.32
C MET A 91 11.48 -8.74 1.62
N GLY A 92 11.92 -9.10 2.84
CA GLY A 92 13.13 -8.61 3.48
C GLY A 92 13.02 -8.49 5.02
N GLY A 93 11.82 -8.59 5.60
CA GLY A 93 11.60 -8.65 7.05
C GLY A 93 12.06 -9.94 7.73
N TYR A 94 12.40 -10.98 6.95
CA TYR A 94 13.12 -12.17 7.45
C TYR A 94 14.57 -12.24 7.00
N HIS A 95 14.99 -11.64 5.87
CA HIS A 95 16.40 -11.50 5.49
C HIS A 95 16.60 -10.26 4.60
N SER A 96 17.29 -9.25 5.14
CA SER A 96 17.98 -8.14 4.45
C SER A 96 17.18 -7.27 3.45
N ALA A 97 16.60 -6.19 4.01
CA ALA A 97 16.46 -4.83 3.46
C ALA A 97 16.50 -4.61 1.93
N LEU A 98 15.41 -3.99 1.43
CA LEU A 98 15.30 -3.18 0.19
C LEU A 98 15.09 -3.88 -1.16
N THR A 99 15.41 -5.16 -1.33
CA THR A 99 15.25 -5.83 -2.64
C THR A 99 13.80 -5.89 -3.13
N GLY A 100 12.83 -5.88 -2.20
CA GLY A 100 11.41 -5.87 -2.53
C GLY A 100 10.81 -4.51 -2.85
N LYS A 101 11.54 -3.38 -2.74
CA LYS A 101 11.01 -2.05 -3.02
C LYS A 101 11.58 -1.50 -4.30
N LEU A 102 10.76 -1.41 -5.33
CA LEU A 102 11.11 -0.80 -6.61
C LEU A 102 10.18 0.40 -6.84
N THR A 103 10.62 1.34 -7.68
CA THR A 103 9.79 2.50 -8.01
C THR A 103 8.48 2.10 -8.67
N GLY A 104 8.46 1.02 -9.46
CA GLY A 104 7.28 0.50 -10.16
C GLY A 104 6.56 -0.67 -9.46
N SER A 105 7.11 -1.22 -8.38
CA SER A 105 6.49 -2.36 -7.71
C SER A 105 7.02 -2.60 -6.30
N CYS A 106 6.27 -3.36 -5.50
CA CYS A 106 6.74 -3.83 -4.21
C CYS A 106 6.43 -5.32 -4.00
N ARG A 107 7.45 -6.12 -3.70
CA ARG A 107 7.31 -7.54 -3.34
C ARG A 107 7.05 -7.69 -1.84
N ILE A 108 6.04 -8.47 -1.50
CA ILE A 108 5.54 -8.69 -0.15
C ILE A 108 5.45 -10.19 0.13
N ARG A 109 5.53 -10.55 1.42
CA ARG A 109 5.25 -11.90 1.88
C ARG A 109 4.16 -11.91 2.91
N THR A 110 3.33 -12.93 2.84
CA THR A 110 2.33 -13.25 3.84
C THR A 110 2.63 -14.57 4.50
N GLY A 111 2.29 -14.67 5.78
CA GLY A 111 2.52 -15.89 6.56
C GLY A 111 1.93 -15.77 7.97
N PRO A 112 1.86 -16.89 8.71
CA PRO A 112 1.48 -16.87 10.12
C PRO A 112 2.56 -16.19 10.96
N THR A 113 2.20 -15.52 12.06
CA THR A 113 3.15 -14.90 13.01
C THR A 113 4.08 -15.91 13.72
N THR A 114 3.72 -17.19 13.71
CA THR A 114 4.35 -18.24 14.53
C THR A 114 5.32 -19.13 13.75
N THR A 115 5.40 -19.02 12.42
CA THR A 115 6.30 -19.82 11.59
C THR A 115 6.85 -18.99 10.43
N VAL A 116 8.01 -19.37 9.89
CA VAL A 116 8.64 -18.70 8.73
C VAL A 116 8.06 -19.16 7.38
N ALA A 117 7.02 -20.00 7.39
CA ALA A 117 6.38 -20.50 6.18
C ALA A 117 5.50 -19.39 5.56
N GLY A 118 5.66 -19.20 4.23
CA GLY A 118 4.73 -18.37 3.47
C GLY A 118 3.34 -19.00 3.49
N ALA A 119 2.30 -18.19 3.49
CA ALA A 119 0.93 -18.66 3.38
C ALA A 119 0.07 -17.70 2.57
N ASP A 120 -0.82 -18.26 1.76
CA ASP A 120 -1.86 -17.49 1.09
C ASP A 120 -2.91 -17.10 2.12
N LEU A 121 -3.25 -15.81 2.16
CA LEU A 121 -4.21 -15.25 3.09
C LEU A 121 -5.32 -14.55 2.31
N GLN A 122 -6.55 -14.65 2.81
CA GLN A 122 -7.71 -14.10 2.13
C GLN A 122 -7.79 -12.58 2.27
N ASN A 123 -7.35 -11.99 3.39
CA ASN A 123 -7.41 -10.54 3.57
C ASN A 123 -6.01 -9.97 3.62
N ILE A 124 -5.50 -9.45 2.50
CA ILE A 124 -4.19 -8.81 2.43
C ILE A 124 -4.38 -7.36 2.03
N TYR A 125 -3.80 -6.44 2.81
CA TYR A 125 -3.86 -5.02 2.51
C TYR A 125 -2.51 -4.35 2.71
N VAL A 126 -2.17 -3.42 1.80
CA VAL A 126 -0.91 -2.69 1.79
C VAL A 126 -1.15 -1.25 1.39
N ALA A 127 -0.47 -0.33 2.08
CA ALA A 127 -0.43 1.09 1.75
C ALA A 127 1.02 1.56 1.63
N PHE A 128 1.25 2.48 0.69
CA PHE A 128 2.56 3.03 0.36
C PHE A 128 2.56 4.55 0.47
N ILE A 129 3.54 5.11 1.17
CA ILE A 129 3.65 6.55 1.48
C ILE A 129 5.04 7.01 1.05
N ALA A 130 5.18 8.06 0.26
CA ALA A 130 6.48 8.59 -0.18
C ALA A 130 6.60 10.07 0.17
#